data_AF-A0A355BT83-F1
#
_entry.id   AF-A0A355BT83-F1
#
_cell.length_a   1.000
_cell.length_b   1.000
_cell.length_c   1.000
_cell.angle_alpha   90.00
_cell.angle_beta   90.00
_cell.angle_gamma   90.00
#
_symmetry.space_group_name_H-M   'P 1'
#
loop_
_entity.id
_entity.type
_entity.pdbx_description
1 polymer ?
#
loop_
_entity_poly.entity_id
_entity_poly.type
_entity_poly.pdbx_seq_one_letter_code
_entity_poly.pdbx_strand_id
1 'polypeptide(L)' 'MKKIDILNYITDFRKAPNARKSFAEISQHLQVTEVNRLEALLTELKQLGTVREMDVEGTRYFQVVTK' A
#
# COMPACT_ATOMS: atom_id res chain seq x y z
N MET A 1 -11.38 7.23 3.10
CA MET A 1 -9.98 6.93 2.74
C MET A 1 -9.73 7.29 1.27
N LYS A 2 -8.64 8.01 0.98
CA LYS A 2 -8.21 8.42 -0.37
C LYS A 2 -6.92 7.68 -0.76
N LYS A 3 -6.63 7.57 -2.07
CA LYS A 3 -5.38 6.98 -2.59
C LYS A 3 -4.12 7.62 -2.00
N ILE A 4 -4.16 8.94 -1.77
CA ILE A 4 -3.04 9.69 -1.19
C ILE A 4 -2.68 9.23 0.23
N ASP A 5 -3.66 8.78 1.02
CA ASP A 5 -3.43 8.30 2.39
C ASP A 5 -2.64 6.98 2.38
N ILE A 6 -3.01 6.08 1.45
CA ILE A 6 -2.29 4.81 1.20
C ILE A 6 -0.87 5.10 0.75
N LEU A 7 -0.70 6.00 -0.22
CA LEU A 7 0.61 6.36 -0.73
C LEU A 7 1.47 6.96 0.37
N ASN A 8 0.98 7.94 1.14
CA ASN A 8 1.72 8.55 2.24
C ASN A 8 2.20 7.53 3.28
N TYR A 9 1.38 6.53 3.59
CA TYR A 9 1.77 5.49 4.54
C TYR A 9 2.84 4.53 3.97
N ILE A 10 2.70 4.12 2.72
CA ILE A 10 3.69 3.22 2.07
C ILE A 10 4.99 3.98 1.80
N THR A 11 4.92 5.26 1.39
CA THR A 11 6.09 6.06 1.04
C THR A 11 6.84 6.66 2.20
N ASP A 12 6.26 6.75 3.41
CA ASP A 12 6.74 7.59 4.52
C ASP A 12 8.23 7.96 4.41
N PHE A 13 8.47 9.03 3.63
CA PHE A 13 9.81 9.41 3.18
C PHE A 13 10.67 9.85 4.36
N ARG A 14 10.05 10.06 5.53
CA ARG A 14 10.71 10.49 6.76
C ARG A 14 11.41 9.35 7.48
N LYS A 15 11.07 8.08 7.22
CA LYS A 15 11.62 6.94 7.98
C LYS A 15 12.36 5.90 7.14
N ALA A 16 11.90 5.57 5.94
CA ALA A 16 12.59 4.64 5.06
C ALA A 16 12.07 4.75 3.63
N PRO A 17 12.86 5.24 2.65
CA PRO A 17 12.38 5.56 1.29
C PRO A 17 11.93 4.36 0.44
N ASN A 18 11.80 3.14 1.00
CA ASN A 18 11.46 1.92 0.27
C ASN A 18 10.80 0.84 1.16
N ALA A 19 10.13 1.24 2.24
CA ALA A 19 9.48 0.28 3.11
C ALA A 19 8.38 -0.49 2.37
N ARG A 20 8.38 -1.82 2.53
CA ARG A 20 7.26 -2.67 2.10
C ARG A 20 6.23 -2.70 3.21
N LYS A 21 4.96 -2.53 2.88
CA LYS A 21 3.85 -2.61 3.82
C LYS A 21 2.90 -3.71 3.43
N SER A 22 2.61 -4.61 4.36
CA SER A 22 1.61 -5.66 4.14
C SER A 22 0.21 -5.06 4.05
N PHE A 23 -0.71 -5.80 3.43
CA PHE A 23 -2.13 -5.44 3.41
C PHE A 23 -2.68 -5.19 4.83
N ALA A 24 -2.30 -6.04 5.78
CA ALA A 24 -2.73 -5.94 7.18
C ALA A 24 -2.22 -4.64 7.83
N GLU A 25 -0.95 -4.29 7.63
CA GLU A 25 -0.38 -3.03 8.14
C GLU A 25 -1.08 -1.80 7.56
N ILE A 26 -1.39 -1.80 6.27
CA ILE A 26 -2.10 -0.69 5.60
C ILE A 26 -3.53 -0.57 6.14
N SER A 27 -4.22 -1.71 6.24
CA SER A 27 -5.60 -1.77 6.75
C SER A 27 -5.67 -1.26 8.20
N GLN A 28 -4.75 -1.70 9.05
CA GLN A 28 -4.68 -1.29 10.45
C GLN A 28 -4.32 0.18 10.62
N HIS A 29 -3.31 0.67 9.87
CA HIS A 29 -2.87 2.06 9.99
C HIS A 29 -3.94 3.05 9.53
N LEU A 30 -4.64 2.73 8.44
CA LEU A 30 -5.68 3.59 7.89
C LEU A 30 -7.07 3.36 8.53
N GLN A 31 -7.13 2.51 9.56
CA GLN A 31 -8.37 2.13 10.26
C GLN A 31 -9.48 1.73 9.28
N VAL A 32 -9.14 0.88 8.32
CA VAL A 32 -10.03 0.52 7.22
C VAL A 32 -11.16 -0.35 7.73
N THR A 33 -12.38 0.16 7.58
CA THR A 33 -13.62 -0.58 7.86
C THR A 33 -14.15 -1.31 6.61
N GLU A 34 -13.84 -0.81 5.42
CA GLU A 34 -14.26 -1.38 4.13
C GLU A 34 -13.08 -2.01 3.39
N VAL A 35 -12.84 -3.30 3.63
CA VAL A 35 -11.71 -4.06 3.05
C VAL A 35 -11.75 -4.06 1.51
N ASN A 36 -12.92 -4.27 0.91
CA ASN A 36 -13.09 -4.28 -0.55
C ASN A 36 -12.66 -2.96 -1.20
N ARG A 37 -12.89 -1.85 -0.49
CA ARG A 37 -12.49 -0.51 -0.97
C ARG A 37 -10.97 -0.34 -0.93
N LEU A 38 -10.30 -0.87 0.09
CA LEU A 38 -8.83 -0.86 0.14
C LEU A 38 -8.24 -1.70 -1.00
N GLU A 39 -8.79 -2.88 -1.26
CA GLU A 39 -8.35 -3.74 -2.36
C GLU A 39 -8.52 -3.07 -3.74
N ALA A 40 -9.66 -2.43 -3.98
CA ALA A 40 -9.88 -1.67 -5.21
C ALA A 40 -8.84 -0.55 -5.38
N LEU A 41 -8.58 0.22 -4.32
CA LEU A 41 -7.62 1.32 -4.38
C LEU A 41 -6.18 0.83 -4.60
N LEU A 42 -5.76 -0.26 -3.95
CA LEU A 42 -4.44 -0.86 -4.17
C LEU A 42 -4.32 -1.44 -5.58
N THR A 43 -5.38 -2.04 -6.11
CA THR A 43 -5.44 -2.53 -7.50
C THR A 43 -5.29 -1.38 -8.49
N GLU A 44 -6.00 -0.28 -8.28
CA GLU A 44 -5.88 0.91 -9.12
C GLU A 44 -4.47 1.51 -9.07
N LEU A 45 -3.85 1.61 -7.88
CA LEU A 45 -2.48 2.11 -7.73
C LEU A 45 -1.45 1.19 -8.40
N LYS A 46 -1.70 -0.13 -8.41
CA LYS A 46 -0.88 -1.12 -9.12
C LYS A 46 -1.00 -0.97 -10.63
N GLN A 47 -2.21 -0.79 -11.14
CA GLN A 47 -2.45 -0.54 -12.57
C GLN A 47 -1.82 0.77 -13.05
N LEU A 48 -1.78 1.80 -12.21
CA LEU A 48 -1.09 3.06 -12.48
C LEU A 48 0.45 2.94 -12.42
N GLY A 49 0.99 1.78 -12.03
CA GLY A 49 2.42 1.57 -11.84
C GLY A 49 3.02 2.36 -10.67
N THR A 50 2.17 2.88 -9.77
CA THR A 50 2.61 3.64 -8.60
C THR A 50 3.04 2.73 -7.46
N VAL A 51 2.41 1.57 -7.31
CA VAL A 51 2.80 0.56 -6.33
C VAL A 51 3.05 -0.78 -7.01
N ARG A 52 4.01 -1.55 -6.49
CA ARG A 52 4.18 -2.97 -6.81
C ARG A 52 3.64 -3.82 -5.66
N GLU A 53 3.02 -4.92 -6.03
CA GLU A 53 2.61 -5.98 -5.11
C GLU A 53 3.65 -7.10 -5.15
N MET A 54 4.00 -7.63 -3.99
CA MET A 54 4.92 -8.75 -3.83
C MET A 54 4.30 -9.76 -2.88
N ASP A 55 4.35 -11.04 -3.22
CA ASP A 55 4.05 -12.11 -2.28
C ASP A 55 5.36 -12.55 -1.61
N VAL A 56 5.41 -12.51 -0.29
CA VAL A 56 6.52 -13.02 0.51
C VAL A 56 5.93 -13.95 1.57
N GLU A 57 6.24 -15.24 1.47
CA GLU A 57 5.78 -16.26 2.42
C GLU A 57 4.25 -16.28 2.61
N GLY A 58 3.49 -16.05 1.52
CA GLY A 58 2.02 -16.02 1.54
C GLY A 58 1.43 -14.71 2.06
N THR A 59 2.27 -13.70 2.31
CA THR A 59 1.83 -12.36 2.71
C THR A 59 1.99 -11.38 1.57
N ARG A 60 0.89 -10.67 1.24
CA ARG A 60 0.87 -9.60 0.24
C ARG A 60 1.48 -8.33 0.79
N TYR A 61 2.58 -7.89 0.19
CA TYR A 61 3.28 -6.63 0.46
C TYR A 61 3.12 -5.65 -0.69
N PHE A 62 3.02 -4.38 -0.35
CA PHE A 62 2.94 -3.26 -1.28
C PHE A 62 4.10 -2.32 -1.05
N GLN A 63 4.70 -1.85 -2.14
CA GLN A 63 5.79 -0.89 -2.13
C GLN A 63 5.58 0.13 -3.23
N VAL A 64 5.82 1.41 -2.95
CA VAL A 64 5.79 2.45 -4.00
C VAL A 64 6.96 2.25 -4.95
N VAL A 65 6.70 2.37 -6.25
CA VAL A 65 7.71 2.34 -7.29
C VAL A 65 8.29 3.74 -7.44
N THR A 66 9.49 3.97 -6.91
CA THR A 66 10.27 5.18 -7.18
C THR A 66 11.03 5.00 -8.49
N LYS A 67 10.79 5.87 -9.48
CA LYS A 67 11.62 6.00 -10.69
C LYS A 67 12.78 6.94 -10.43
#